data_AF-A0A8B5ZFN6-F1
#
_entry.id   AF-A0A8B5ZFN6-F1
#
_cell.length_a   1.000
_cell.length_b   1.000
_cell.length_c   1.000
_cell.angle_alpha   90.00
_cell.angle_beta   90.00
_cell.angle_gamma   90.00
#
_symmetry.space_group_name_H-M   'P 1'
#
loop_
_entity.id
_entity.type
_entity.pdbx_description
1 polymer ?
#
loop_
_entity_poly.entity_id
_entity_poly.type
_entity_poly.pdbx_seq_one_letter_code
_entity_poly.pdbx_strand_id
1 'polypeptide(L)'
;GNLNTMAGIWGSRYMPEIEVGDILLIEDSLKGIENVERSFAHLAACDVFERVSAIILGKHELFDNKGTGRTPLNVLIEVLADKNVPIFYGFDSCHTHPMFVTPLGVRGTIDFDNHTFKLEDRWVKAK
;
A
#
# COMPACT_ATOMS: atom_id res chain seq x y z
N GLY A 1 -1.43 -2.73 5.05
CA GLY A 1 -0.24 -2.93 5.89
C GLY A 1 0.75 -3.79 5.14
N ASN A 2 1.35 -4.79 5.79
CA ASN A 2 2.28 -5.69 5.12
C ASN A 2 1.59 -6.57 4.06
N LEU A 3 1.88 -6.36 2.78
CA LEU A 3 1.14 -6.98 1.68
C LEU A 3 1.40 -8.49 1.59
N ASN A 4 2.64 -8.93 1.74
CA ASN A 4 2.96 -10.35 1.77
C ASN A 4 2.25 -11.09 2.93
N THR A 5 2.05 -10.44 4.07
CA THR A 5 1.29 -11.01 5.21
C THR A 5 -0.21 -11.07 4.94
N MET A 6 -0.79 -10.06 4.29
CA MET A 6 -2.22 -10.04 3.95
C MET A 6 -2.64 -11.25 3.11
N ALA A 7 -1.75 -11.79 2.27
CA ALA A 7 -2.00 -13.01 1.52
C ALA A 7 -2.36 -14.23 2.41
N GLY A 8 -1.84 -14.28 3.64
CA GLY A 8 -2.14 -15.37 4.59
C GLY A 8 -3.53 -15.33 5.20
N ILE A 9 -4.24 -14.20 5.10
CA ILE A 9 -5.61 -14.04 5.61
C ILE A 9 -6.62 -13.75 4.51
N TRP A 10 -6.18 -13.58 3.26
CA TRP A 10 -7.02 -13.21 2.13
C TRP A 10 -8.19 -14.19 1.93
N GLY A 11 -9.40 -13.67 1.74
CA GLY A 11 -10.62 -14.47 1.60
C GLY A 11 -11.15 -15.09 2.90
N SER A 12 -10.45 -14.91 4.04
CA SER A 12 -10.96 -15.32 5.35
C SER A 12 -11.79 -14.20 6.00
N ARG A 13 -12.55 -14.55 7.03
CA ARG A 13 -13.30 -13.58 7.87
C ARG A 13 -12.41 -12.56 8.61
N TYR A 14 -11.10 -12.75 8.60
CA TYR A 14 -10.14 -11.88 9.29
C TYR A 14 -9.54 -10.81 8.37
N MET A 15 -9.70 -10.96 7.05
CA MET A 15 -9.35 -9.90 6.10
C MET A 15 -10.49 -8.87 6.08
N PRO A 16 -10.24 -7.60 6.43
CA PRO A 16 -11.24 -6.56 6.26
C PRO A 16 -11.67 -6.46 4.79
N GLU A 17 -12.95 -6.24 4.57
CA GLU A 17 -13.44 -5.91 3.24
C GLU A 17 -12.83 -4.59 2.79
N ILE A 18 -12.38 -4.53 1.54
CA ILE A 18 -11.90 -3.29 0.91
C ILE A 18 -13.10 -2.68 0.19
N GLU A 19 -13.52 -1.52 0.64
CA GLU A 19 -14.70 -0.81 0.14
C GLU A 19 -14.33 0.24 -0.92
N VAL A 20 -15.35 0.70 -1.65
CA VAL A 20 -15.17 1.77 -2.63
C VAL A 20 -14.83 3.07 -1.92
N GLY A 21 -13.74 3.72 -2.35
CA GLY A 21 -13.26 4.97 -1.77
C GLY A 21 -12.14 4.78 -0.74
N ASP A 22 -11.82 3.55 -0.34
CA ASP A 22 -10.74 3.28 0.61
C ASP A 22 -9.38 3.76 0.12
N ILE A 23 -8.51 4.13 1.06
CA ILE A 23 -7.09 4.37 0.81
C ILE A 23 -6.32 3.09 1.15
N LEU A 24 -5.67 2.49 0.15
CA LEU A 24 -4.91 1.26 0.34
C LEU A 24 -3.48 1.57 0.79
N LEU A 25 -3.17 1.32 2.07
CA LEU A 25 -1.79 1.35 2.56
C LEU A 25 -1.14 -0.04 2.40
N ILE A 26 -0.08 -0.13 1.62
CA ILE A 26 0.69 -1.37 1.40
C ILE A 26 2.20 -1.13 1.54
N GLU A 27 2.89 -2.11 2.13
CA GLU A 27 4.34 -2.15 2.24
C GLU A 27 4.84 -3.59 2.26
N ASP A 28 6.11 -3.80 1.94
CA ASP A 28 6.82 -5.07 2.07
C ASP A 28 8.31 -4.81 2.39
N SER A 29 9.00 -5.84 2.86
CA SER A 29 10.43 -5.79 3.20
C SER A 29 11.15 -7.05 2.71
N LEU A 30 12.42 -6.89 2.31
CA LEU A 30 13.33 -7.99 1.97
C LEU A 30 12.76 -8.94 0.90
N LYS A 31 12.07 -8.36 -0.09
CA LYS A 31 11.47 -9.09 -1.21
C LYS A 31 12.16 -8.75 -2.51
N GLY A 32 12.18 -9.72 -3.41
CA GLY A 32 12.57 -9.50 -4.81
C GLY A 32 11.43 -8.94 -5.64
N ILE A 33 11.78 -8.38 -6.79
CA ILE A 33 10.85 -7.81 -7.77
C ILE A 33 9.73 -8.78 -8.17
N GLU A 34 10.04 -10.07 -8.30
CA GLU A 34 9.09 -11.12 -8.66
C GLU A 34 8.00 -11.31 -7.60
N ASN A 35 8.36 -11.13 -6.31
CA ASN A 35 7.41 -11.26 -5.21
C ASN A 35 6.49 -10.04 -5.15
N VAL A 36 7.04 -8.85 -5.40
CA VAL A 36 6.28 -7.59 -5.46
C VAL A 36 5.29 -7.62 -6.63
N GLU A 37 5.74 -8.04 -7.82
CA GLU A 37 4.87 -8.19 -8.99
C GLU A 37 3.72 -9.16 -8.73
N ARG A 38 4.03 -10.35 -8.17
CA ARG A 38 3.00 -11.35 -7.80
C ARG A 38 1.96 -10.76 -6.85
N SER A 39 2.39 -10.01 -5.84
CA SER A 39 1.50 -9.40 -4.85
C SER A 39 0.62 -8.32 -5.46
N PHE A 40 1.16 -7.45 -6.32
CA PHE A 40 0.36 -6.43 -7.01
C PHE A 40 -0.62 -7.06 -8.02
N ALA A 41 -0.17 -8.06 -8.79
CA ALA A 41 -1.03 -8.78 -9.72
C ALA A 41 -2.18 -9.49 -8.98
N HIS A 42 -1.95 -10.00 -7.77
CA HIS A 42 -3.02 -10.56 -6.94
C HIS A 42 -4.08 -9.51 -6.55
N LEU A 43 -3.66 -8.30 -6.16
CA LEU A 43 -4.59 -7.19 -5.88
C LEU A 43 -5.39 -6.78 -7.13
N ALA A 44 -4.73 -6.72 -8.29
CA ALA A 44 -5.39 -6.44 -9.57
C ALA A 44 -6.42 -7.53 -9.93
N ALA A 45 -6.06 -8.81 -9.79
CA ALA A 45 -6.95 -9.94 -10.06
C ALA A 45 -8.15 -10.02 -9.10
N CYS A 46 -8.08 -9.33 -7.94
CA CYS A 46 -9.16 -9.23 -6.97
C CYS A 46 -9.91 -7.90 -7.05
N ASP A 47 -9.76 -7.14 -8.15
CA ASP A 47 -10.43 -5.85 -8.39
C ASP A 47 -10.22 -4.83 -7.26
N VAL A 48 -9.09 -4.89 -6.55
CA VAL A 48 -8.78 -3.96 -5.46
C VAL A 48 -8.57 -2.55 -6.03
N PHE A 49 -7.87 -2.45 -7.16
CA PHE A 49 -7.57 -1.17 -7.81
C PHE A 49 -8.79 -0.51 -8.47
N GLU A 50 -9.91 -1.23 -8.62
CA GLU A 50 -11.19 -0.66 -9.07
C GLU A 50 -11.95 0.03 -7.93
N ARG A 51 -11.60 -0.29 -6.68
CA ARG A 51 -12.34 0.17 -5.48
C ARG A 51 -11.64 1.32 -4.77
N VAL A 52 -10.31 1.27 -4.69
CA VAL A 52 -9.53 2.19 -3.85
C VAL A 52 -9.39 3.56 -4.52
N SER A 53 -9.49 4.63 -3.73
CA SER A 53 -9.36 6.01 -4.22
C SER A 53 -7.91 6.47 -4.33
N ALA A 54 -7.00 5.84 -3.60
CA ALA A 54 -5.56 6.09 -3.64
C ALA A 54 -4.78 4.90 -3.06
N ILE A 55 -3.50 4.81 -3.42
CA ILE A 55 -2.56 3.84 -2.85
C ILE A 55 -1.46 4.58 -2.10
N ILE A 56 -1.23 4.23 -0.84
CA ILE A 56 0.00 4.59 -0.14
C ILE A 56 0.95 3.40 -0.25
N LEU A 57 2.08 3.60 -0.91
CA LEU A 57 3.12 2.59 -1.06
C LEU A 57 4.30 2.96 -0.15
N GLY A 58 4.50 2.17 0.92
CA GLY A 58 5.62 2.34 1.84
C GLY A 58 6.97 2.14 1.14
N LYS A 59 8.05 2.67 1.75
CA LYS A 59 9.40 2.31 1.30
C LYS A 59 9.60 0.81 1.41
N HIS A 60 10.36 0.25 0.48
CA HIS A 60 10.67 -1.18 0.48
C HIS A 60 12.08 -1.39 1.02
N GLU A 61 12.18 -1.90 2.24
CA GLU A 61 13.48 -2.17 2.87
C GLU A 61 14.24 -3.24 2.08
N LEU A 62 15.48 -2.91 1.68
CA LEU A 62 16.41 -3.84 1.02
C LEU A 62 15.77 -4.60 -0.16
N PHE A 63 15.04 -3.87 -1.00
CA PHE A 63 14.42 -4.40 -2.21
C PHE A 63 15.45 -4.98 -3.19
N ASP A 64 15.24 -6.22 -3.61
CA ASP A 64 16.08 -6.88 -4.61
C ASP A 64 15.44 -6.76 -6.00
N ASN A 65 15.91 -5.80 -6.79
CA ASN A 65 15.39 -5.57 -8.13
C ASN A 65 15.88 -6.58 -9.19
N LYS A 66 16.65 -7.61 -8.80
CA LYS A 66 17.22 -8.63 -9.68
C LYS A 66 18.01 -8.06 -10.88
N GLY A 67 18.62 -6.88 -10.72
CA GLY A 67 19.41 -6.22 -11.77
C GLY A 67 18.58 -5.47 -12.83
N THR A 68 17.26 -5.37 -12.67
CA THR A 68 16.38 -4.70 -13.65
C THR A 68 16.48 -3.17 -13.63
N GLY A 69 17.01 -2.59 -12.55
CA GLY A 69 16.99 -1.14 -12.32
C GLY A 69 15.59 -0.58 -11.97
N ARG A 70 14.56 -1.42 -11.94
CA ARG A 70 13.18 -1.02 -11.59
C ARG A 70 13.00 -0.90 -10.08
N THR A 71 12.06 -0.06 -9.68
CA THR A 71 11.58 0.10 -8.30
C THR A 71 10.23 -0.59 -8.11
N PRO A 72 9.78 -0.82 -6.86
CA PRO A 72 8.41 -1.29 -6.60
C PRO A 72 7.35 -0.38 -7.24
N LEU A 73 7.58 0.94 -7.26
CA LEU A 73 6.68 1.88 -7.95
C LEU A 73 6.57 1.59 -9.45
N ASN A 74 7.68 1.28 -10.13
CA ASN A 74 7.64 0.95 -11.55
C ASN A 74 6.78 -0.30 -11.83
N VAL A 75 6.90 -1.32 -10.97
CA VAL A 75 6.11 -2.55 -11.08
C VAL A 75 4.63 -2.27 -10.81
N LEU A 76 4.31 -1.47 -9.80
CA LEU A 76 2.93 -1.09 -9.51
C LEU A 76 2.28 -0.35 -10.68
N ILE A 77 2.99 0.61 -11.27
CA ILE A 77 2.50 1.35 -12.45
C ILE A 77 2.24 0.40 -13.63
N GLU A 78 3.14 -0.57 -13.88
CA GLU A 78 2.94 -1.57 -14.92
C GLU A 78 1.69 -2.44 -14.67
N VAL A 79 1.48 -2.89 -13.43
CA VAL A 79 0.30 -3.69 -13.04
C VAL A 79 -1.00 -2.89 -13.11
N LEU A 80 -0.97 -1.60 -12.79
CA LEU A 80 -2.14 -0.74 -12.91
C LEU A 80 -2.56 -0.53 -14.36
N ALA A 81 -1.64 -0.63 -15.32
CA ALA A 81 -1.88 -0.39 -16.74
C ALA A 81 -2.59 0.95 -16.96
N ASP A 82 -3.83 0.93 -17.47
CA ASP A 82 -4.62 2.14 -17.75
C ASP A 82 -5.45 2.63 -16.54
N LYS A 83 -5.34 1.99 -15.37
CA LYS A 83 -6.09 2.37 -14.17
C LYS A 83 -5.51 3.65 -13.58
N ASN A 84 -6.35 4.68 -13.48
CA ASN A 84 -5.95 5.97 -12.96
C ASN A 84 -6.14 6.05 -11.44
N VAL A 85 -5.29 5.36 -10.69
CA VAL A 85 -5.28 5.38 -9.22
C VAL A 85 -4.04 6.17 -8.75
N PRO A 86 -4.20 7.28 -8.00
CA PRO A 86 -3.07 8.07 -7.56
C PRO A 86 -2.27 7.35 -6.46
N ILE A 87 -0.94 7.49 -6.51
CA ILE A 87 -0.01 6.76 -5.64
C ILE A 87 0.81 7.75 -4.80
N PHE A 88 0.73 7.62 -3.47
CA PHE A 88 1.59 8.30 -2.51
C PHE A 88 2.76 7.38 -2.14
N TYR A 89 3.90 7.55 -2.81
CA TYR A 89 5.03 6.63 -2.74
C TYR A 89 6.10 7.09 -1.74
N GLY A 90 6.71 6.11 -1.05
CA GLY A 90 7.85 6.32 -0.17
C GLY A 90 7.45 6.67 1.26
N PHE A 91 6.26 6.23 1.71
CA PHE A 91 5.75 6.53 3.04
C PHE A 91 6.53 5.79 4.14
N ASP A 92 6.89 6.50 5.21
CA ASP A 92 7.69 6.01 6.33
C ASP A 92 6.86 5.26 7.39
N SER A 93 5.95 4.38 6.99
CA SER A 93 5.24 3.46 7.88
C SER A 93 5.41 2.02 7.37
N CYS A 94 6.67 1.59 7.40
CA CYS A 94 7.17 0.33 6.85
C CYS A 94 8.42 -0.09 7.65
N HIS A 95 9.18 -1.07 7.14
CA HIS A 95 10.34 -1.62 7.85
C HIS A 95 11.58 -0.69 7.88
N THR A 96 11.57 0.45 7.17
CA THR A 96 12.67 1.40 7.22
C THR A 96 12.67 2.25 8.49
N HIS A 97 13.79 2.90 8.78
CA HIS A 97 13.91 3.86 9.87
C HIS A 97 14.05 5.31 9.36
N PRO A 98 13.38 6.30 10.00
CA PRO A 98 12.42 6.19 11.10
C PRO A 98 11.08 5.55 10.65
N MET A 99 10.22 5.20 11.62
CA MET A 99 8.90 4.61 11.36
C MET A 99 7.78 5.38 12.06
N PHE A 100 6.83 5.89 11.28
CA PHE A 100 5.59 6.47 11.78
C PHE A 100 4.62 5.39 12.25
N VAL A 101 3.91 5.70 13.33
CA VAL A 101 2.74 4.93 13.76
C VAL A 101 1.53 5.39 12.94
N THR A 102 0.98 4.50 12.13
CA THR A 102 -0.18 4.79 11.27
C THR A 102 -1.39 3.96 11.71
N PRO A 103 -2.42 4.58 12.30
CA PRO A 103 -3.69 3.92 12.58
C PRO A 103 -4.35 3.41 11.31
N LEU A 104 -4.93 2.21 11.37
CA LEU A 104 -5.67 1.57 10.28
C LEU A 104 -7.17 1.59 10.58
N GLY A 105 -8.01 1.63 9.54
CA GLY A 105 -9.47 1.61 9.68
C GLY A 105 -10.08 2.94 10.12
N VAL A 106 -9.38 4.05 9.87
CA VAL A 106 -9.85 5.42 10.12
C VAL A 106 -9.73 6.25 8.85
N ARG A 107 -10.56 7.30 8.71
CA ARG A 107 -10.48 8.16 7.54
C ARG A 107 -9.18 8.97 7.54
N GLY A 108 -8.61 9.11 6.36
CA GLY A 108 -7.46 9.96 6.09
C GLY A 108 -7.60 10.69 4.77
N THR A 109 -6.80 11.74 4.60
CA THR A 109 -6.74 12.57 3.40
C THR A 109 -5.31 12.57 2.88
N ILE A 110 -5.15 12.41 1.57
CA ILE A 110 -3.88 12.64 0.87
C ILE A 110 -4.02 13.92 0.05
N ASP A 111 -3.13 14.87 0.28
CA ASP A 111 -2.97 16.04 -0.56
C ASP A 111 -1.74 15.81 -1.45
N PHE A 112 -1.99 15.55 -2.74
CA PHE A 112 -0.94 15.27 -3.71
C PHE A 112 -0.20 16.53 -4.17
N ASP A 113 -0.81 17.72 -4.07
CA ASP A 113 -0.15 18.98 -4.44
C ASP A 113 0.84 19.41 -3.35
N ASN A 114 0.48 19.20 -2.08
CA ASN A 114 1.30 19.55 -0.93
C ASN A 114 2.12 18.39 -0.34
N HIS A 115 1.99 17.19 -0.92
CA HIS A 115 2.62 15.95 -0.46
C HIS A 115 2.36 15.61 1.02
N THR A 116 1.10 15.69 1.47
CA THR A 116 0.75 15.40 2.86
C THR A 116 -0.23 14.25 2.99
N PHE A 117 -0.12 13.51 4.11
CA PHE A 117 -1.12 12.55 4.56
C PHE A 117 -1.59 12.97 5.95
N LYS A 118 -2.91 13.00 6.15
CA LYS A 118 -3.54 13.44 7.40
C LYS A 118 -4.59 12.43 7.85
N LEU A 119 -4.62 12.15 9.14
CA LEU A 119 -5.68 11.37 9.78
C LEU A 119 -6.82 12.33 10.17
N GLU A 120 -8.04 11.99 9.80
CA GLU A 120 -9.21 12.87 10.01
C GLU A 120 -10.05 12.45 11.23
N ASP A 121 -10.08 11.16 11.53
CA ASP A 121 -10.86 10.65 12.67
C ASP A 121 -10.02 10.51 13.93
N ARG A 122 -10.69 10.34 15.05
CA ARG A 122 -10.06 9.99 16.32
C ARG A 122 -9.86 8.49 16.41
N TRP A 123 -8.62 8.03 16.59
CA TRP A 123 -8.26 6.60 16.70
C TRP A 123 -7.96 6.12 18.13
N VAL A 124 -7.98 7.02 19.12
CA VAL A 124 -7.80 6.67 20.55
C VAL A 124 -8.78 7.44 21.45
N LYS A 125 -9.25 6.80 22.53
CA LYS A 125 -10.02 7.49 23.58
C LYS A 125 -9.09 8.44 24.35
N ALA A 126 -9.59 9.63 24.72
CA ALA A 126 -8.87 10.51 25.63
C ALA A 126 -8.97 9.91 27.03
N LYS A 127 -7.90 10.08 27.78
CA LYS A 127 -7.89 9.82 29.21
C LYS A 127 -8.72 10.86 29.94
#